data_AF-A0A968J250-F1
#
_entry.id   AF-A0A968J250-F1
#
_cell.length_a   1.000
_cell.length_b   1.000
_cell.length_c   1.000
_cell.angle_alpha   90.00
_cell.angle_beta   90.00
_cell.angle_gamma   90.00
#
_symmetry.space_group_name_H-M   'P 1'
#
loop_
_entity.id
_entity.type
_entity.pdbx_description
1 polymer ?
#
loop_
_entity_poly.entity_id
_entity_poly.type
_entity_poly.pdbx_seq_one_letter_code
_entity_poly.pdbx_strand_id
1 'polypeptide(L)'
;MSLVIPDEFLQTAHITEADLKLEIAILLFQQEKITLGTASQFAEMNQLEFQRILGSRKIPIRVEIESFWQNLATLESNGVDHTKAGLSQAEILKRIEQRRTFSPAQHHLPDTLTLIQEDRSR
;
A
#
# COMPACT_ATOMS: atom_id res chain seq x y z
N MET A 1 11.23 8.82 23.83
CA MET A 1 10.91 7.44 24.25
C MET A 1 11.36 6.49 23.16
N SER A 2 12.00 5.38 23.51
CA SER A 2 12.36 4.30 22.58
C SER A 2 11.53 3.05 22.88
N LEU A 3 11.10 2.35 21.83
CA LEU A 3 10.57 1.00 21.91
C LEU A 3 11.72 0.05 21.57
N VAL A 4 11.99 -0.93 22.44
CA VAL A 4 13.06 -1.91 22.24
C VAL A 4 12.44 -3.30 22.21
N ILE A 5 12.76 -4.08 21.18
CA ILE A 5 12.31 -5.46 21.02
C ILE A 5 13.52 -6.38 21.29
N PRO A 6 13.44 -7.31 22.26
CA PRO A 6 14.52 -8.24 22.52
C PRO A 6 14.78 -9.21 21.36
N ASP A 7 16.04 -9.54 21.10
CA ASP A 7 16.43 -10.46 20.03
C ASP A 7 15.82 -11.86 20.20
N GLU A 8 15.62 -12.31 21.45
CA GLU A 8 14.96 -13.58 21.77
C GLU A 8 13.53 -13.67 21.20
N PHE A 9 12.83 -12.54 21.11
CA PHE A 9 11.50 -12.48 20.52
C PHE A 9 11.58 -12.73 19.01
N LEU A 10 12.52 -12.07 18.33
CA LEU A 10 12.76 -12.25 16.89
C LEU A 10 13.20 -13.68 16.57
N GLN A 11 14.07 -14.26 17.40
CA GLN A 11 14.53 -15.64 17.27
C GLN A 11 13.37 -16.64 17.44
N THR A 12 12.51 -16.42 18.44
CA THR A 12 11.32 -17.25 18.69
C THR A 12 10.33 -17.19 17.53
N ALA A 13 10.15 -16.01 16.95
CA ALA A 13 9.29 -15.80 15.79
C ALA A 13 9.94 -16.25 14.46
N HIS A 14 11.23 -16.58 14.47
CA HIS A 14 12.03 -16.90 13.28
C HIS A 14 11.99 -15.80 12.21
N ILE A 15 12.10 -14.54 12.63
CA ILE A 15 12.13 -13.37 11.75
C ILE A 15 13.35 -12.49 12.03
N THR A 16 13.78 -11.71 11.05
CA THR A 16 14.83 -10.70 11.24
C THR A 16 14.25 -9.36 11.69
N GLU A 17 15.11 -8.45 12.15
CA GLU A 17 14.70 -7.06 12.43
C GLU A 17 14.13 -6.38 11.17
N ALA A 18 14.74 -6.61 10.01
CA ALA A 18 14.28 -6.06 8.74
C ALA A 18 12.89 -6.56 8.37
N ASP A 19 12.61 -7.86 8.59
CA ASP A 19 11.27 -8.43 8.38
C ASP A 19 10.25 -7.73 9.28
N LEU A 20 10.55 -7.58 10.57
CA LEU A 20 9.64 -6.93 11.50
C LEU A 20 9.40 -5.46 11.15
N LYS A 21 10.44 -4.71 10.75
CA LYS A 21 10.30 -3.33 10.28
C LYS A 21 9.39 -3.24 9.06
N LEU A 22 9.56 -4.15 8.10
CA LEU A 22 8.71 -4.23 6.92
C LEU A 22 7.25 -4.51 7.29
N GLU A 23 6.98 -5.47 8.19
CA GLU A 23 5.62 -5.77 8.62
C GLU A 23 4.97 -4.60 9.36
N ILE A 24 5.71 -3.89 10.23
CA ILE A 24 5.21 -2.70 10.91
C ILE A 24 4.92 -1.57 9.91
N ALA A 25 5.82 -1.34 8.94
CA ALA A 25 5.61 -0.34 7.89
C ALA A 25 4.34 -0.64 7.08
N ILE A 26 4.15 -1.90 6.68
CA ILE A 26 2.97 -2.33 5.92
C ILE A 26 1.70 -2.14 6.76
N LEU A 27 1.69 -2.56 8.01
CA LEU A 27 0.54 -2.43 8.90
C LEU A 27 0.13 -0.96 9.07
N LEU A 28 1.08 -0.08 9.37
CA LEU A 28 0.82 1.34 9.58
C LEU A 28 0.40 2.04 8.28
N PHE A 29 0.94 1.63 7.13
CA PHE A 29 0.52 2.13 5.82
C PHE A 29 -0.92 1.71 5.50
N GLN A 30 -1.27 0.44 5.71
CA GLN A 30 -2.63 -0.07 5.47
C GLN A 30 -3.68 0.60 6.36
N GLN A 31 -3.28 0.98 7.58
CA GLN A 31 -4.13 1.75 8.51
C GLN A 31 -4.14 3.26 8.22
N GLU A 32 -3.50 3.70 7.14
CA GLU A 32 -3.41 5.11 6.73
C GLU A 32 -2.81 6.01 7.83
N LYS A 33 -1.95 5.44 8.70
CA LYS A 33 -1.26 6.16 9.78
C LYS A 33 0.01 6.84 9.32
N ILE A 34 0.66 6.28 8.30
CA ILE A 34 1.87 6.81 7.69
C ILE A 34 1.76 6.78 6.17
N THR A 35 2.45 7.70 5.51
CA THR A 35 2.49 7.77 4.05
C THR A 35 3.34 6.65 3.46
N LEU A 36 3.19 6.39 2.16
CA LEU A 36 4.04 5.45 1.43
C LEU A 36 5.54 5.77 1.58
N GLY A 37 5.92 7.04 1.53
CA GLY A 37 7.32 7.47 1.66
C GLY A 37 7.86 7.25 3.07
N THR A 38 7.05 7.54 4.10
CA THR A 38 7.40 7.27 5.50
C THR A 38 7.54 5.76 5.76
N ALA A 39 6.65 4.95 5.19
CA ALA A 39 6.69 3.49 5.32
C ALA A 39 7.94 2.89 4.67
N SER A 40 8.29 3.31 3.45
CA SER A 40 9.50 2.83 2.78
C SER A 40 10.77 3.23 3.53
N GLN A 41 10.81 4.46 4.06
CA GLN A 41 11.94 4.93 4.86
C GLN A 41 12.08 4.13 6.17
N PHE A 42 10.97 3.84 6.86
CA PHE A 42 10.98 3.03 8.07
C PHE A 42 11.42 1.59 7.82
N ALA A 43 11.03 1.02 6.68
CA ALA A 43 11.47 -0.29 6.23
C ALA A 43 12.87 -0.28 5.58
N GLU A 44 13.59 0.85 5.65
CA GLU A 44 14.98 1.02 5.18
C GLU A 44 15.19 0.62 3.71
N MET A 45 14.19 0.88 2.87
CA MET A 45 14.21 0.56 1.44
C MET A 45 13.70 1.72 0.59
N ASN A 46 13.95 1.66 -0.72
CA ASN A 46 13.41 2.69 -1.60
C ASN A 46 11.90 2.50 -1.83
N GLN A 47 11.23 3.57 -2.25
CA GLN A 47 9.79 3.58 -2.41
C GLN A 47 9.29 2.58 -3.47
N LEU A 48 10.06 2.34 -4.54
CA LEU A 48 9.70 1.40 -5.60
C LEU A 48 9.78 -0.06 -5.12
N GLU A 49 10.78 -0.41 -4.32
CA GLU A 49 10.90 -1.72 -3.67
C GLU A 49 9.72 -1.98 -2.75
N PHE A 50 9.38 -1.00 -1.90
CA PHE A 50 8.23 -1.10 -1.01
C PHE A 50 6.92 -1.28 -1.81
N GLN A 51 6.72 -0.50 -2.87
CA GLN A 51 5.56 -0.66 -3.77
C GLN A 51 5.50 -2.04 -4.43
N ARG A 52 6.64 -2.62 -4.83
CA ARG A 52 6.70 -3.98 -5.39
C ARG A 52 6.26 -5.02 -4.36
N ILE A 53 6.65 -4.86 -3.10
CA ILE A 53 6.22 -5.74 -1.99
C ILE A 53 4.72 -5.60 -1.75
N LEU A 54 4.20 -4.36 -1.70
CA LEU A 54 2.75 -4.14 -1.60
C LEU A 54 2.01 -4.82 -2.76
N GLY A 55 2.53 -4.68 -3.98
CA GLY A 55 1.97 -5.32 -5.18
C GLY A 55 1.97 -6.84 -5.11
N SER A 56 3.07 -7.47 -4.70
CA SER A 56 3.16 -8.93 -4.57
C SER A 56 2.22 -9.48 -3.50
N ARG A 57 1.96 -8.70 -2.44
CA ARG A 57 1.02 -9.00 -1.36
C ARG A 57 -0.42 -8.55 -1.65
N LYS A 58 -0.70 -8.03 -2.86
CA LYS A 58 -2.01 -7.52 -3.28
C LYS A 58 -2.56 -6.42 -2.37
N ILE A 59 -1.68 -5.65 -1.75
CA ILE A 59 -2.04 -4.51 -0.90
C ILE A 59 -2.29 -3.30 -1.80
N PRO A 60 -3.51 -2.75 -1.83
CA PRO A 60 -3.83 -1.65 -2.72
C PRO A 60 -3.10 -0.38 -2.28
N ILE A 61 -2.43 0.27 -3.22
CA ILE A 61 -1.89 1.62 -3.02
C ILE A 61 -3.07 2.57 -3.23
N ARG A 62 -3.66 3.06 -2.14
CA ARG A 62 -4.76 4.04 -2.23
C ARG A 62 -4.19 5.37 -2.70
N VAL A 63 -4.44 5.69 -3.97
CA VAL A 63 -4.37 7.08 -4.45
C VAL A 63 -5.76 7.66 -4.29
N GLU A 64 -5.89 8.70 -3.46
CA GLU A 64 -7.13 9.46 -3.39
C GLU A 64 -7.40 10.09 -4.75
N ILE A 65 -8.54 9.73 -5.34
CA ILE A 65 -8.83 10.15 -6.71
C ILE A 65 -9.01 11.67 -6.78
N GLU A 66 -9.53 12.28 -5.70
CA GLU A 66 -9.70 13.72 -5.60
C GLU A 66 -8.36 14.47 -5.62
N SER A 67 -7.36 14.00 -4.88
CA SER A 67 -6.01 14.59 -4.90
C SER A 67 -5.31 14.37 -6.25
N PHE A 68 -5.59 13.27 -6.96
CA PHE A 68 -5.12 13.06 -8.32
C PHE A 68 -5.68 14.12 -9.30
N TRP A 69 -6.98 14.40 -9.24
CA TRP A 69 -7.60 15.42 -10.08
C TRP A 69 -7.10 16.83 -9.76
N GLN A 70 -6.91 17.13 -8.48
CA GLN A 70 -6.38 18.43 -8.06
C GLN A 70 -4.94 18.65 -8.54
N ASN A 71 -4.12 17.59 -8.54
CA ASN A 71 -2.79 17.60 -9.13
C ASN A 71 -2.86 17.77 -10.66
N LEU A 72 -3.76 17.07 -11.36
CA LEU A 72 -3.94 17.24 -12.81
C LEU A 72 -4.36 18.67 -13.16
N ALA A 73 -5.33 19.24 -12.47
CA ALA A 73 -5.75 20.63 -12.68
C ALA A 73 -4.61 21.63 -12.46
N THR A 74 -3.75 21.37 -11.46
CA THR A 74 -2.54 22.16 -11.21
C THR A 74 -1.55 22.04 -12.37
N LEU A 75 -1.35 20.84 -12.93
CA LEU A 75 -0.47 20.62 -14.09
C LEU A 75 -1.02 21.25 -15.38
N GLU A 76 -2.34 21.22 -15.59
CA GLU A 76 -3.03 21.89 -16.71
C GLU A 76 -2.88 23.40 -16.62
N SER A 77 -3.06 23.98 -15.42
CA SER A 77 -2.82 25.43 -15.20
C SER A 77 -1.38 25.85 -15.45
N ASN A 78 -0.43 24.90 -15.34
CA ASN A 78 0.99 25.11 -15.59
C ASN A 78 1.40 24.82 -17.05
N GLY A 79 0.43 24.64 -17.96
CA GLY A 79 0.66 24.58 -19.41
C GLY A 79 1.02 23.20 -19.97
N VAL A 80 0.81 22.13 -19.21
CA VAL A 80 0.97 20.76 -19.73
C VAL A 80 -0.34 20.30 -20.35
N ASP A 81 -0.48 20.49 -21.67
CA ASP A 81 -1.71 20.18 -22.40
C ASP A 81 -1.87 18.67 -22.67
N HIS A 82 -2.83 18.04 -22.00
CA HIS A 82 -3.18 16.63 -22.15
C HIS A 82 -4.56 16.40 -22.79
N THR A 83 -5.16 17.42 -23.42
CA THR A 83 -6.54 17.41 -23.98
C THR A 83 -6.86 16.37 -25.05
N LYS A 84 -5.98 15.42 -25.37
CA LYS A 84 -6.25 14.37 -26.38
C LYS A 84 -7.10 13.20 -25.88
N ALA A 85 -7.45 13.11 -24.59
CA ALA A 85 -8.33 12.08 -24.06
C ALA A 85 -9.65 12.73 -23.57
N GLY A 86 -10.60 12.96 -24.47
CA GLY A 86 -11.90 13.58 -24.20
C GLY A 86 -12.86 12.74 -23.33
N LEU A 87 -12.42 12.25 -22.19
CA LEU A 87 -13.25 11.59 -21.18
C LEU A 87 -13.45 12.56 -20.01
N SER A 88 -14.71 12.82 -19.65
CA SER A 88 -15.00 13.67 -18.50
C SER A 88 -14.56 13.01 -17.19
N GLN A 89 -14.24 13.82 -16.17
CA GLN A 89 -13.91 13.36 -14.82
C GLN A 89 -14.95 12.36 -14.28
N ALA A 90 -16.23 12.64 -14.52
CA ALA A 90 -17.35 11.78 -14.10
C ALA A 90 -17.31 10.39 -14.77
N GLU A 91 -16.93 10.29 -16.03
CA GLU A 91 -16.84 9.02 -16.76
C GLU A 91 -15.65 8.17 -16.31
N ILE A 92 -14.51 8.82 -16.02
CA ILE A 92 -13.33 8.13 -15.48
C ILE A 92 -13.64 7.59 -14.08
N LEU A 93 -14.28 8.39 -13.23
CA LEU A 93 -14.72 7.96 -11.89
C LEU A 93 -15.67 6.76 -11.96
N LYS A 94 -16.69 6.84 -12.82
CA LYS A 94 -17.64 5.74 -13.05
C LYS A 94 -16.92 4.45 -13.49
N ARG A 95 -15.90 4.55 -14.34
CA ARG A 95 -15.12 3.41 -14.82
C ARG A 95 -14.18 2.84 -13.75
N ILE A 96 -13.64 3.68 -12.87
CA ILE A 96 -12.82 3.24 -11.72
C ILE A 96 -13.71 2.53 -10.68
N GLU A 97 -14.90 3.06 -10.36
CA GLU A 97 -15.85 2.41 -9.45
C GLU A 97 -16.33 1.06 -9.96
N GLN A 98 -16.62 0.96 -11.26
CA GLN A 98 -16.95 -0.31 -11.92
C GLN A 98 -15.81 -1.35 -11.83
N ARG A 99 -14.55 -0.91 -11.79
CA ARG A 99 -13.40 -1.81 -11.58
C ARG A 99 -13.17 -2.14 -10.11
N ARG A 100 -13.45 -1.22 -9.18
CA ARG A 100 -13.37 -1.46 -7.73
C ARG A 100 -14.40 -2.49 -7.26
N THR A 101 -15.62 -2.43 -7.79
CA THR A 101 -16.69 -3.40 -7.49
C THR A 101 -16.41 -4.81 -8.02
N PHE A 102 -15.48 -4.97 -8.97
CA PHE A 102 -15.01 -6.26 -9.46
C PHE A 102 -13.79 -6.79 -8.67
N SER A 103 -13.37 -6.15 -7.57
CA SER A 103 -12.25 -6.63 -6.76
C SER A 103 -12.70 -7.70 -5.75
N PRO A 104 -12.26 -8.96 -5.86
CA PRO A 104 -12.66 -10.04 -4.95
C PRO A 104 -12.14 -9.88 -3.51
N ALA A 105 -11.35 -8.83 -3.22
CA ALA A 105 -10.73 -8.59 -1.92
C ALA A 105 -11.65 -7.95 -0.87
N GLN A 106 -12.93 -7.71 -1.17
CA GLN A 106 -13.89 -7.13 -0.20
C GLN A 106 -14.56 -8.15 0.73
N HIS A 107 -14.28 -9.45 0.58
CA HIS A 107 -14.69 -10.45 1.57
C HIS A 107 -13.53 -10.71 2.54
N HIS A 108 -13.73 -10.29 3.80
CA HIS A 108 -12.98 -10.66 5.01
C HIS A 108 -11.56 -11.21 4.79
N LEU A 109 -10.54 -10.37 5.02
CA LEU A 109 -9.16 -10.87 5.15
C LEU A 109 -9.11 -11.87 6.31
N PRO A 110 -8.65 -13.12 6.11
CA PRO A 110 -8.28 -13.98 7.22
C PRO A 110 -7.07 -13.38 7.93
N ASP A 111 -6.99 -13.60 9.25
CA ASP A 111 -5.87 -13.18 10.08
C ASP A 111 -4.55 -13.61 9.42
N THR A 112 -3.67 -12.65 9.16
CA THR A 112 -2.39 -12.87 8.47
C THR A 112 -1.49 -13.88 9.21
N LEU A 113 -1.74 -14.10 10.51
CA LEU A 113 -1.08 -15.11 11.32
C LEU A 113 -1.51 -16.55 10.95
N THR A 114 -2.74 -16.75 10.48
CA THR A 114 -3.26 -18.08 10.10
C THR A 114 -2.62 -18.58 8.80
N LEU A 115 -2.38 -17.68 7.85
CA LEU A 115 -1.77 -18.00 6.55
C LEU A 115 -0.30 -18.45 6.67
N ILE A 116 0.42 -17.95 7.67
CA ILE A 116 1.81 -18.35 7.95
C ILE A 116 1.88 -19.77 8.55
N GLN A 117 0.82 -20.22 9.24
CA GLN A 117 0.78 -21.54 9.87
C GLN A 117 0.37 -22.67 8.91
N GLU A 118 -0.50 -22.39 7.94
CA GLU A 118 -0.97 -23.41 6.98
C GLU A 118 0.09 -23.79 5.93
N ASP A 119 0.95 -22.85 5.51
CA ASP A 119 1.99 -23.11 4.51
C ASP A 119 3.18 -23.93 5.06
N ARG A 120 3.26 -24.10 6.38
CA ARG A 120 4.24 -24.99 7.06
C ARG A 120 3.69 -26.38 7.38
N SER A 121 2.40 -26.63 7.11
CA SER A 121 1.75 -27.92 7.37
C SER A 121 1.61 -28.80 6.12
N ARG A 122 2.29 -28.45 5.02
CA ARG A 122 2.36 -29.23 3.77
C ARG A 122 3.79 -29.64 3.46
#